data_AF-A0A3Q9GCS9-F1
#
_entry.id   AF-A0A3Q9GCS9-F1
#
_cell.length_a   1.000
_cell.length_b   1.000
_cell.length_c   1.000
_cell.angle_alpha   90.00
_cell.angle_beta   90.00
_cell.angle_gamma   90.00
#
_symmetry.space_group_name_H-M   'P 1'
#
loop_
_entity.id
_entity.type
_entity.pdbx_description
1 polymer ?
#
loop_
_entity_poly.entity_id
_entity_poly.type
_entity_poly.pdbx_seq_one_letter_code
_entity_poly.pdbx_strand_id
1 'polypeptide(L)'
;MNIKMLKSAVAGLVLSVSGFANAGLIPFAITDIGHVAERLNYGAGAIDVNGPARITTDYANTLSDNWFQEVYMDGQSLSYSIEWKFSNNLSMKDRFTEAVTVGSSVQWLINSNGTESIINGTWWWSDSSKQNNFDWTTSGSSFSDDDGIWGAGLIVNGDSGSGIRSNNTTWGVGNYNSGDTSQRVWTNNVTTSGVTDLKNIMYIKTTEVPEPTTLAIFALGILGLASRRFKKQ
;
A
#
# COMPACT_ATOMS: atom_id res chain seq x y z
N MET A 1 -41.28 -8.63 24.06
CA MET A 1 -40.39 -9.53 23.28
C MET A 1 -39.88 -10.62 24.23
N ASN A 2 -39.98 -11.90 23.89
CA ASN A 2 -39.45 -12.96 24.76
C ASN A 2 -37.91 -12.87 24.78
N ILE A 3 -37.30 -13.08 25.94
CA ILE A 3 -35.85 -13.02 26.16
C ILE A 3 -35.06 -13.88 25.15
N LYS A 4 -35.66 -14.96 24.65
CA LYS A 4 -35.07 -15.80 23.59
C LYS A 4 -34.89 -15.06 22.26
N MET A 5 -35.85 -14.23 21.85
CA MET A 5 -35.73 -13.41 20.63
C MET A 5 -34.73 -12.25 20.80
N LEU A 6 -34.66 -11.66 22.00
CA LEU A 6 -33.70 -10.61 22.29
C LEU A 6 -32.27 -11.15 22.16
N LYS A 7 -32.01 -12.34 22.70
CA LYS A 7 -30.70 -13.01 22.60
C LYS A 7 -30.31 -13.31 21.15
N SER A 8 -31.24 -13.76 20.31
CA SER A 8 -30.96 -14.00 18.89
C SER A 8 -30.72 -12.72 18.09
N ALA A 9 -31.47 -11.64 18.38
CA ALA A 9 -31.26 -10.35 17.74
C ALA A 9 -29.91 -9.71 18.14
N VAL A 10 -29.52 -9.85 19.41
CA VAL A 10 -28.20 -9.42 19.90
C VAL A 10 -27.09 -10.26 19.30
N ALA A 11 -27.24 -11.59 19.20
CA ALA A 11 -26.26 -12.44 18.53
C ALA A 11 -26.11 -12.10 17.04
N GLY A 12 -27.22 -11.83 16.34
CA GLY A 12 -27.19 -11.37 14.95
C GLY A 12 -26.56 -9.98 14.78
N LEU A 13 -26.82 -9.06 15.71
CA LEU A 13 -26.17 -7.75 15.75
C LEU A 13 -24.66 -7.89 15.99
N VAL A 14 -24.25 -8.68 16.99
CA VAL A 14 -22.85 -8.95 17.31
C VAL A 14 -22.13 -9.60 16.12
N LEU A 15 -22.76 -10.54 15.42
CA LEU A 15 -22.22 -11.14 14.19
C LEU A 15 -22.14 -10.13 13.04
N SER A 16 -23.10 -9.21 12.92
CA SER A 16 -23.07 -8.16 11.88
C SER A 16 -22.01 -7.09 12.11
N VAL A 17 -21.62 -6.82 13.36
CA VAL A 17 -20.57 -5.85 13.71
C VAL A 17 -19.21 -6.49 14.00
N SER A 18 -19.10 -7.82 14.00
CA SER A 18 -17.80 -8.52 14.13
C SER A 18 -17.15 -8.82 12.77
N GLY A 19 -17.81 -8.45 11.67
CA GLY A 19 -17.25 -8.50 10.32
C GLY A 19 -16.51 -7.23 9.88
N PHE A 20 -16.38 -6.21 10.74
CA PHE A 20 -15.49 -5.07 10.46
C PHE A 20 -14.04 -5.53 10.61
N ALA A 21 -13.51 -6.19 9.59
CA ALA A 21 -12.09 -6.08 9.32
C ALA A 21 -11.78 -4.58 9.26
N ASN A 22 -10.71 -4.15 9.90
CA ASN A 22 -10.16 -2.80 9.72
C ASN A 22 -9.71 -2.68 8.25
N ALA A 23 -10.66 -2.42 7.35
CA ALA A 23 -10.51 -2.56 5.89
C ALA A 23 -9.66 -1.44 5.26
N GLY A 24 -9.07 -0.57 6.08
CA GLY A 24 -8.30 0.57 5.62
C GLY A 24 -6.92 0.24 5.06
N LEU A 25 -6.33 -0.94 5.36
CA LEU A 25 -5.02 -1.34 4.85
C LEU A 25 -5.10 -2.67 4.13
N ILE A 26 -4.88 -2.64 2.81
CA ILE A 26 -4.85 -3.85 1.98
C ILE A 26 -3.45 -3.99 1.39
N PRO A 27 -2.69 -5.07 1.68
CA PRO A 27 -1.34 -5.23 1.14
C PRO A 27 -1.40 -5.44 -0.37
N PHE A 28 -0.60 -4.68 -1.11
CA PHE A 28 -0.48 -4.81 -2.56
C PHE A 28 0.93 -5.17 -3.03
N ALA A 29 1.96 -4.93 -2.23
CA ALA A 29 3.31 -5.39 -2.56
C ALA A 29 4.09 -5.79 -1.31
N ILE A 30 4.99 -6.77 -1.49
CA ILE A 30 6.05 -7.11 -0.55
C ILE A 30 7.35 -7.13 -1.34
N THR A 31 8.39 -6.52 -0.80
CA THR A 31 9.75 -6.60 -1.34
C THR A 31 10.70 -7.15 -0.30
N ASP A 32 11.76 -7.79 -0.77
CA ASP A 32 12.86 -8.31 0.05
C ASP A 32 14.22 -7.82 -0.49
N ILE A 33 15.31 -8.39 0.02
CA ILE A 33 16.67 -8.02 -0.35
C ILE A 33 17.01 -8.25 -1.84
N GLY A 34 16.34 -9.18 -2.51
CA GLY A 34 16.63 -9.59 -3.88
C GLY A 34 15.56 -9.17 -4.88
N HIS A 35 14.43 -8.64 -4.41
CA HIS A 35 13.25 -8.38 -5.21
C HIS A 35 12.60 -7.05 -4.78
N VAL A 36 13.21 -5.92 -5.18
CA VAL A 36 12.68 -4.58 -4.88
C VAL A 36 11.98 -3.93 -6.09
N ALA A 37 12.56 -4.07 -7.28
CA ALA A 37 12.01 -3.54 -8.53
C ALA A 37 12.25 -4.47 -9.73
N GLU A 38 13.49 -4.58 -10.23
CA GLU A 38 13.80 -5.29 -11.49
C GLU A 38 13.63 -6.81 -11.45
N ARG A 39 13.66 -7.35 -10.25
CA ARG A 39 13.46 -8.78 -9.98
C ARG A 39 12.14 -9.02 -9.24
N LEU A 40 11.38 -7.97 -8.96
CA LEU A 40 10.14 -8.10 -8.22
C LEU A 40 9.11 -8.85 -9.08
N ASN A 41 8.65 -9.99 -8.57
CA ASN A 41 7.59 -10.74 -9.22
C ASN A 41 6.28 -9.94 -9.21
N TYR A 42 5.45 -10.13 -10.23
CA TYR A 42 4.13 -9.53 -10.29
C TYR A 42 3.12 -10.52 -10.85
N GLY A 43 1.84 -10.29 -10.56
CA GLY A 43 0.74 -11.11 -11.09
C GLY A 43 -0.52 -10.99 -10.27
N ALA A 44 -1.59 -11.68 -10.68
CA ALA A 44 -2.86 -11.69 -9.96
C ALA A 44 -2.77 -12.46 -8.63
N GLY A 45 -3.70 -12.19 -7.72
CA GLY A 45 -3.88 -12.88 -6.45
C GLY A 45 -3.45 -12.05 -5.24
N ALA A 46 -4.13 -12.28 -4.11
CA ALA A 46 -3.90 -11.57 -2.86
C ALA A 46 -2.45 -11.69 -2.36
N ILE A 47 -2.01 -10.68 -1.61
CA ILE A 47 -0.69 -10.66 -0.99
C ILE A 47 -0.77 -11.32 0.39
N ASP A 48 0.03 -12.36 0.60
CA ASP A 48 0.34 -12.89 1.93
C ASP A 48 1.59 -12.17 2.45
N VAL A 49 1.45 -11.40 3.54
CA VAL A 49 2.53 -10.63 4.18
C VAL A 49 3.72 -11.47 4.67
N ASN A 50 3.55 -12.79 4.78
CA ASN A 50 4.62 -13.74 5.09
C ASN A 50 5.07 -14.56 3.86
N GLY A 51 4.49 -14.28 2.70
CA GLY A 51 4.79 -14.91 1.43
C GLY A 51 6.01 -14.32 0.73
N PRO A 52 6.30 -14.79 -0.50
CA PRO A 52 7.43 -14.29 -1.28
C PRO A 52 7.21 -12.84 -1.72
N ALA A 53 8.32 -12.13 -1.98
CA ALA A 53 8.28 -10.80 -2.56
C ALA A 53 7.59 -10.79 -3.93
N ARG A 54 6.56 -9.96 -4.04
CA ARG A 54 5.80 -9.68 -5.27
C ARG A 54 4.90 -8.47 -5.11
N ILE A 55 4.44 -7.94 -6.23
CA ILE A 55 3.31 -7.01 -6.32
C ILE A 55 2.09 -7.71 -6.93
N THR A 56 0.89 -7.40 -6.43
CA THR A 56 -0.35 -7.89 -7.02
C THR A 56 -0.88 -6.95 -8.09
N THR A 57 -1.42 -7.51 -9.17
CA THR A 57 -2.11 -6.74 -10.21
C THR A 57 -3.60 -6.58 -9.94
N ASP A 58 -4.14 -7.23 -8.91
CA ASP A 58 -5.58 -7.20 -8.58
C ASP A 58 -6.10 -5.78 -8.29
N TYR A 59 -5.22 -4.90 -7.82
CA TYR A 59 -5.54 -3.51 -7.46
C TYR A 59 -5.10 -2.48 -8.50
N ALA A 60 -4.74 -2.91 -9.73
CA ALA A 60 -4.29 -2.03 -10.79
C ALA A 60 -5.22 -0.83 -11.04
N ASN A 61 -6.54 -1.08 -11.03
CA ASN A 61 -7.57 -0.06 -11.28
C ASN A 61 -8.13 0.57 -10.00
N THR A 62 -7.62 0.20 -8.83
CA THR A 62 -8.11 0.74 -7.55
C THR A 62 -7.58 2.15 -7.35
N LEU A 63 -8.50 3.11 -7.23
CA LEU A 63 -8.17 4.50 -6.94
C LEU A 63 -7.66 4.65 -5.50
N SER A 64 -6.52 5.31 -5.33
CA SER A 64 -6.03 5.74 -4.04
C SER A 64 -5.12 6.97 -4.14
N ASP A 65 -5.27 7.84 -3.15
CA ASP A 65 -4.40 8.98 -2.87
C ASP A 65 -3.56 8.75 -1.61
N ASN A 66 -3.61 7.54 -1.03
CA ASN A 66 -2.99 7.22 0.24
C ASN A 66 -2.42 5.80 0.26
N TRP A 67 -1.11 5.65 0.48
CA TRP A 67 -0.50 4.34 0.74
C TRP A 67 0.12 4.29 2.12
N PHE A 68 0.40 3.09 2.60
CA PHE A 68 1.15 2.86 3.82
C PHE A 68 2.28 1.89 3.54
N GLN A 69 3.40 2.09 4.20
CA GLN A 69 4.60 1.30 4.05
C GLN A 69 5.12 0.90 5.42
N GLU A 70 5.48 -0.36 5.57
CA GLU A 70 6.19 -0.89 6.75
C GLU A 70 7.52 -1.46 6.31
N VAL A 71 8.59 -1.11 7.03
CA VAL A 71 9.93 -1.63 6.76
C VAL A 71 10.48 -2.34 7.99
N TYR A 72 10.91 -3.58 7.78
CA TYR A 72 11.52 -4.47 8.77
C TYR A 72 12.94 -4.79 8.29
N MET A 73 13.96 -4.21 8.92
CA MET A 73 15.35 -4.43 8.53
C MET A 73 15.89 -5.81 8.96
N ASP A 74 15.26 -6.43 9.95
CA ASP A 74 15.57 -7.78 10.46
C ASP A 74 14.50 -8.81 10.08
N GLY A 75 13.53 -8.42 9.25
CA GLY A 75 12.40 -9.23 8.80
C GLY A 75 11.27 -9.39 9.82
N GLN A 76 11.47 -8.95 11.07
CA GLN A 76 10.64 -9.30 12.22
C GLN A 76 10.13 -8.08 12.98
N SER A 77 11.02 -7.14 13.30
CA SER A 77 10.75 -5.93 14.10
C SER A 77 10.52 -4.73 13.19
N LEU A 78 9.37 -4.05 13.35
CA LEU A 78 9.07 -2.85 12.59
C LEU A 78 10.16 -1.80 12.88
N SER A 79 10.92 -1.43 11.86
CA SER A 79 12.00 -0.46 11.97
C SER A 79 11.47 0.96 11.83
N TYR A 80 10.63 1.19 10.82
CA TYR A 80 9.90 2.43 10.61
C TYR A 80 8.69 2.18 9.70
N SER A 81 7.74 3.12 9.72
CA SER A 81 6.62 3.16 8.78
C SER A 81 6.56 4.50 8.05
N ILE A 82 5.96 4.48 6.86
CA ILE A 82 5.74 5.67 6.04
C ILE A 82 4.29 5.68 5.58
N GLU A 83 3.56 6.74 5.92
CA GLU A 83 2.28 7.06 5.30
C GLU A 83 2.53 8.00 4.12
N TRP A 84 1.99 7.61 2.97
CA TRP A 84 2.12 8.32 1.70
C TRP A 84 0.81 9.04 1.41
N LYS A 85 0.85 10.36 1.26
CA LYS A 85 -0.28 11.17 0.82
C LYS A 85 0.02 11.80 -0.52
N PHE A 86 -0.59 11.28 -1.58
CA PHE A 86 -0.47 11.83 -2.92
C PHE A 86 -1.37 13.06 -3.08
N SER A 87 -0.95 14.00 -3.93
CA SER A 87 -1.69 15.24 -4.22
C SER A 87 -2.97 15.04 -5.05
N ASN A 88 -3.10 13.89 -5.72
CA ASN A 88 -4.23 13.51 -6.57
C ASN A 88 -4.64 12.06 -6.27
N ASN A 89 -5.82 11.66 -6.74
CA ASN A 89 -6.35 10.30 -6.59
C ASN A 89 -6.27 9.58 -7.94
N LEU A 90 -5.39 8.58 -8.05
CA LEU A 90 -5.15 7.82 -9.27
C LEU A 90 -5.30 6.32 -9.01
N SER A 91 -5.53 5.55 -10.06
CA SER A 91 -5.42 4.10 -9.98
C SER A 91 -3.98 3.70 -9.68
N MET A 92 -3.73 2.52 -9.11
CA MET A 92 -2.37 2.05 -8.87
C MET A 92 -1.56 2.02 -10.18
N LYS A 93 -2.18 1.56 -11.27
CA LYS A 93 -1.58 1.58 -12.60
C LYS A 93 -1.19 2.98 -13.03
N ASP A 94 -2.15 3.91 -13.01
CA ASP A 94 -1.91 5.28 -13.48
C ASP A 94 -0.93 6.01 -12.57
N ARG A 95 -0.88 5.68 -11.27
CA ARG A 95 0.09 6.21 -10.32
C ARG A 95 1.52 5.86 -10.71
N PHE A 96 1.77 4.60 -11.02
CA PHE A 96 3.10 4.17 -11.46
C PHE A 96 3.47 4.78 -12.82
N THR A 97 2.52 4.88 -13.75
CA THR A 97 2.72 5.59 -15.02
C THR A 97 3.02 7.08 -14.81
N GLU A 98 2.32 7.76 -13.91
CA GLU A 98 2.56 9.17 -13.56
C GLU A 98 3.97 9.33 -12.95
N ALA A 99 4.33 8.50 -11.98
CA ALA A 99 5.61 8.57 -11.28
C ALA A 99 6.77 8.56 -12.27
N VAL A 100 6.78 7.62 -13.22
CA VAL A 100 7.87 7.49 -14.19
C VAL A 100 7.86 8.58 -15.27
N THR A 101 6.68 9.11 -15.63
CA THR A 101 6.55 10.08 -16.74
C THR A 101 6.77 11.53 -16.30
N VAL A 102 6.15 11.92 -15.18
CA VAL A 102 6.09 13.32 -14.71
C VAL A 102 6.39 13.48 -13.22
N GLY A 103 6.51 12.37 -12.48
CA GLY A 103 6.71 12.37 -11.04
C GLY A 103 5.41 12.62 -10.29
N SER A 104 5.19 11.87 -9.21
CA SER A 104 4.03 12.05 -8.33
C SER A 104 4.41 12.96 -7.17
N SER A 105 3.67 14.04 -6.95
CA SER A 105 3.85 14.87 -5.75
C SER A 105 3.25 14.16 -4.52
N VAL A 106 4.06 14.02 -3.48
CA VAL A 106 3.73 13.26 -2.27
C VAL A 106 4.16 14.01 -1.01
N GLN A 107 3.32 13.94 0.01
CA GLN A 107 3.69 14.19 1.40
C GLN A 107 3.83 12.85 2.10
N TRP A 108 4.96 12.64 2.77
CA TRP A 108 5.21 11.46 3.59
C TRP A 108 5.20 11.83 5.06
N LEU A 109 4.48 11.04 5.86
CA LEU A 109 4.61 11.02 7.32
C LEU A 109 5.38 9.76 7.71
N ILE A 110 6.59 9.94 8.23
CA ILE A 110 7.47 8.86 8.65
C ILE A 110 7.37 8.73 10.16
N ASN A 111 7.11 7.51 10.66
CA ASN A 111 7.20 7.18 12.07
C ASN A 111 8.36 6.21 12.30
N SER A 112 9.35 6.64 13.09
CA SER A 112 10.52 5.83 13.46
C SER A 112 10.76 5.96 14.95
N ASN A 113 10.71 4.84 15.68
CA ASN A 113 10.89 4.80 17.14
C ASN A 113 9.98 5.79 17.89
N GLY A 114 8.73 5.97 17.44
CA GLY A 114 7.77 6.89 18.05
C GLY A 114 8.01 8.37 17.76
N THR A 115 8.98 8.70 16.91
CA THR A 115 9.19 10.07 16.41
C THR A 115 8.58 10.20 15.02
N GLU A 116 7.76 11.23 14.84
CA GLU A 116 7.15 11.55 13.56
C GLU A 116 7.92 12.65 12.82
N SER A 117 8.05 12.50 11.50
CA SER A 117 8.62 13.53 10.62
C SER A 117 7.83 13.61 9.33
N ILE A 118 7.73 14.83 8.78
CA ILE A 118 7.01 15.08 7.53
C ILE A 118 8.01 15.50 6.46
N ILE A 119 7.90 14.88 5.28
CA ILE A 119 8.68 15.22 4.10
C ILE A 119 7.71 15.49 2.96
N ASN A 120 7.94 16.56 2.19
CA ASN A 120 7.22 16.83 0.96
C ASN A 120 8.21 16.74 -0.20
N GLY A 121 7.80 16.11 -1.29
CA GLY A 121 8.68 15.95 -2.44
C GLY A 121 8.00 15.28 -3.61
N THR A 122 8.82 14.73 -4.50
CA THR A 122 8.36 14.08 -5.73
C THR A 122 8.89 12.65 -5.79
N TRP A 123 8.00 11.70 -6.03
CA TRP A 123 8.31 10.30 -6.23
C TRP A 123 8.28 9.95 -7.72
N TRP A 124 9.39 9.40 -8.21
CA TRP A 124 9.56 9.03 -9.61
C TRP A 124 9.47 7.54 -9.87
N TRP A 125 9.45 6.72 -8.81
CA TRP A 125 9.78 5.29 -8.88
C TRP A 125 11.19 5.08 -9.48
N SER A 126 11.31 5.21 -10.80
CA SER A 126 12.53 5.31 -11.61
C SER A 126 12.17 5.99 -12.94
N ASP A 127 12.79 7.13 -13.28
CA ASP A 127 12.51 7.83 -14.56
C ASP A 127 13.19 7.20 -15.79
N SER A 128 14.06 6.21 -15.57
CA SER A 128 14.66 5.36 -16.61
C SER A 128 14.06 3.96 -16.69
N SER A 129 13.00 3.63 -15.93
CA SER A 129 12.30 2.34 -16.11
C SER A 129 11.68 2.30 -17.52
N LYS A 130 12.41 1.74 -18.49
CA LYS A 130 12.15 1.88 -19.94
C LYS A 130 10.92 1.14 -20.46
N GLN A 131 10.03 0.65 -19.61
CA GLN A 131 8.74 0.12 -20.03
C GLN A 131 7.60 1.07 -19.64
N ASN A 132 7.11 1.77 -20.67
CA ASN A 132 5.91 2.61 -20.67
C ASN A 132 4.59 1.86 -20.37
N ASN A 133 4.63 0.70 -19.73
CA ASN A 133 3.48 0.04 -19.15
C ASN A 133 3.99 -1.10 -18.26
N PHE A 134 4.12 -0.84 -16.96
CA PHE A 134 3.98 -1.89 -15.96
C PHE A 134 2.85 -2.82 -16.42
N ASP A 135 3.14 -4.11 -16.64
CA ASP A 135 2.13 -5.04 -17.13
C ASP A 135 1.21 -5.44 -15.97
N TRP A 136 0.15 -4.67 -15.83
CA TRP A 136 -0.91 -4.90 -14.85
C TRP A 136 -1.90 -6.01 -15.26
N THR A 137 -1.67 -6.68 -16.38
CA THR A 137 -2.61 -7.66 -16.96
C THR A 137 -2.05 -9.08 -17.02
N THR A 138 -0.75 -9.25 -16.77
CA THR A 138 -0.09 -10.56 -16.77
C THR A 138 0.65 -10.81 -15.46
N SER A 139 1.45 -11.87 -15.44
CA SER A 139 2.37 -12.20 -14.35
C SER A 139 3.79 -12.31 -14.90
N GLY A 140 4.78 -11.94 -14.10
CA GLY A 140 6.18 -11.99 -14.49
C GLY A 140 7.13 -11.86 -13.30
N SER A 141 8.43 -11.79 -13.58
CA SER A 141 9.50 -11.74 -12.57
C SER A 141 10.27 -10.41 -12.53
N SER A 142 9.83 -9.42 -13.30
CA SER A 142 10.50 -8.13 -13.46
C SER A 142 9.46 -7.02 -13.55
N PHE A 143 9.07 -6.48 -12.41
CA PHE A 143 8.08 -5.41 -12.36
C PHE A 143 8.62 -4.07 -12.90
N SER A 144 9.93 -3.83 -12.76
CA SER A 144 10.63 -2.68 -13.37
C SER A 144 11.67 -3.16 -14.38
N ASP A 145 11.90 -2.37 -15.43
CA ASP A 145 12.94 -2.63 -16.43
C ASP A 145 14.32 -2.08 -16.01
N ASP A 146 14.33 -1.06 -15.15
CA ASP A 146 15.54 -0.37 -14.73
C ASP A 146 15.24 0.38 -13.42
N ASP A 147 15.82 -0.11 -12.32
CA ASP A 147 15.72 0.40 -10.94
C ASP A 147 14.30 0.70 -10.40
N GLY A 148 14.21 1.09 -9.12
CA GLY A 148 12.97 1.48 -8.45
C GLY A 148 13.13 1.67 -6.94
N ILE A 149 12.54 2.75 -6.41
CA ILE A 149 12.59 3.08 -4.98
C ILE A 149 11.19 3.21 -4.40
N TRP A 150 10.96 2.51 -3.28
CA TRP A 150 9.84 2.69 -2.35
C TRP A 150 10.31 3.56 -1.17
N GLY A 151 10.19 4.88 -1.26
CA GLY A 151 10.71 5.76 -0.22
C GLY A 151 10.28 7.22 -0.26
N ALA A 152 10.75 7.96 0.72
CA ALA A 152 10.47 9.38 0.95
C ALA A 152 11.73 10.24 0.82
N GLY A 153 11.58 11.44 0.27
CA GLY A 153 12.68 12.38 0.05
C GLY A 153 12.24 13.59 -0.77
N LEU A 154 13.13 14.56 -0.96
CA LEU A 154 12.82 15.73 -1.79
C LEU A 154 12.56 15.31 -3.26
N ILE A 155 13.42 14.42 -3.76
CA ILE A 155 13.31 13.76 -5.06
C ILE A 155 13.68 12.30 -4.83
N VAL A 156 12.73 11.38 -5.05
CA VAL A 156 12.94 9.93 -4.91
C VAL A 156 12.93 9.33 -6.30
N ASN A 157 14.08 8.88 -6.78
CA ASN A 157 14.24 8.34 -8.13
C ASN A 157 15.22 7.16 -8.11
N GLY A 158 14.78 6.00 -8.59
CA GLY A 158 15.59 4.79 -8.73
C GLY A 158 16.78 4.97 -9.66
N ASP A 159 16.64 5.81 -10.69
CA ASP A 159 17.72 6.00 -11.67
C ASP A 159 18.83 6.91 -11.14
N SER A 160 19.99 6.30 -10.88
CA SER A 160 21.23 6.98 -10.49
C SER A 160 21.93 7.76 -11.62
N GLY A 161 21.54 7.53 -12.88
CA GLY A 161 22.10 8.11 -14.09
C GLY A 161 21.31 9.29 -14.67
N SER A 162 20.14 9.62 -14.13
CA SER A 162 19.36 10.77 -14.57
C SER A 162 20.11 12.07 -14.22
N GLY A 163 20.90 12.59 -15.15
CA GLY A 163 21.55 13.91 -15.03
C GLY A 163 20.56 15.08 -14.82
N ILE A 164 19.26 14.78 -14.83
CA ILE A 164 18.12 15.68 -14.62
C ILE A 164 17.68 15.69 -13.13
N ARG A 165 17.93 14.64 -12.34
CA ARG A 165 17.38 14.50 -10.97
C ARG A 165 18.41 13.93 -10.01
N SER A 166 18.90 14.76 -9.09
CA SER A 166 19.64 14.25 -7.93
C SER A 166 18.69 13.46 -7.04
N ASN A 167 18.96 12.17 -6.83
CA ASN A 167 18.23 11.38 -5.83
C ASN A 167 18.55 11.93 -4.42
N ASN A 168 17.51 12.32 -3.70
CA ASN A 168 17.55 12.81 -2.32
C ASN A 168 16.64 11.97 -1.41
N THR A 169 16.63 10.65 -1.62
CA THR A 169 15.89 9.70 -0.78
C THR A 169 16.50 9.73 0.62
N THR A 170 15.61 9.87 1.60
CA THR A 170 15.94 10.03 3.02
C THR A 170 15.47 8.84 3.84
N TRP A 171 14.40 8.18 3.39
CA TRP A 171 13.80 6.99 3.98
C TRP A 171 13.33 6.05 2.87
N GLY A 172 13.37 4.74 3.12
CA GLY A 172 12.77 3.74 2.23
C GLY A 172 13.73 2.67 1.77
N VAL A 173 13.32 1.93 0.75
CA VAL A 173 14.06 0.79 0.18
C VAL A 173 14.05 0.88 -1.34
N GLY A 174 15.12 0.44 -2.00
CA GLY A 174 15.18 0.48 -3.46
C GLY A 174 16.32 -0.36 -4.00
N ASN A 175 16.27 -0.68 -5.29
CA ASN A 175 17.50 -0.85 -6.03
C ASN A 175 17.85 0.48 -6.71
N TYR A 176 19.14 0.77 -6.71
CA TYR A 176 19.69 2.04 -7.16
C TYR A 176 21.11 1.73 -7.60
N ASN A 177 21.37 1.70 -8.92
CA ASN A 177 22.64 1.53 -9.66
C ASN A 177 22.65 0.33 -10.62
N SER A 178 23.69 0.27 -11.46
CA SER A 178 23.94 -0.73 -12.52
C SER A 178 24.11 -2.19 -12.09
N GLY A 179 23.88 -2.52 -10.83
CA GLY A 179 23.89 -3.88 -10.32
C GLY A 179 22.49 -4.23 -9.83
N ASP A 180 21.74 -4.94 -10.66
CA ASP A 180 20.33 -5.35 -10.51
C ASP A 180 20.02 -6.16 -9.23
N THR A 181 21.01 -6.38 -8.36
CA THR A 181 20.92 -7.06 -7.06
C THR A 181 21.23 -6.15 -5.87
N SER A 182 21.55 -4.87 -6.09
CA SER A 182 22.03 -3.96 -5.05
C SER A 182 20.88 -3.26 -4.35
N GLN A 183 20.36 -3.89 -3.31
CA GLN A 183 19.41 -3.27 -2.39
C GLN A 183 20.09 -2.16 -1.56
N ARG A 184 19.42 -1.01 -1.47
CA ARG A 184 19.74 0.08 -0.56
C ARG A 184 18.56 0.34 0.37
N VAL A 185 18.88 0.62 1.63
CA VAL A 185 17.92 1.09 2.62
C VAL A 185 18.35 2.48 3.07
N TRP A 186 17.41 3.42 3.06
CA TRP A 186 17.61 4.77 3.59
C TRP A 186 16.91 4.89 4.94
N THR A 187 17.63 5.37 5.94
CA THR A 187 17.11 5.71 7.28
C THR A 187 17.66 7.05 7.71
N ASN A 188 16.81 8.07 7.75
CA ASN A 188 17.18 9.41 8.17
C ASN A 188 18.45 9.96 7.48
N ASN A 189 18.49 9.91 6.14
CA ASN A 189 19.65 10.30 5.30
C ASN A 189 20.89 9.38 5.41
N VAL A 190 20.84 8.32 6.21
CA VAL A 190 21.88 7.28 6.22
C VAL A 190 21.51 6.22 5.18
N THR A 191 22.44 5.90 4.29
CA THR A 191 22.28 4.77 3.35
C THR A 191 22.97 3.55 3.93
N THR A 192 22.25 2.44 4.06
CA THR A 192 22.77 1.14 4.47
C THR A 192 22.70 0.16 3.30
N SER A 193 23.78 -0.58 3.11
CA SER A 193 23.88 -1.68 2.15
C SER A 193 24.10 -3.00 2.91
N GLY A 194 23.68 -4.13 2.33
CA GLY A 194 23.94 -5.46 2.89
C GLY A 194 23.00 -5.85 4.05
N VAL A 195 21.78 -5.31 4.07
CA VAL A 195 20.72 -5.81 4.95
C VAL A 195 20.33 -7.22 4.47
N THR A 196 20.32 -8.21 5.36
CA THR A 196 20.15 -9.63 4.98
C THR A 196 18.71 -10.13 5.05
N ASP A 197 17.89 -9.53 5.90
CA ASP A 197 16.54 -10.02 6.21
C ASP A 197 15.47 -8.95 5.95
N LEU A 198 15.70 -8.05 4.99
CA LEU A 198 14.75 -6.99 4.69
C LEU A 198 13.38 -7.57 4.31
N LYS A 199 12.34 -7.02 4.95
CA LYS A 199 10.96 -7.11 4.49
C LYS A 199 10.37 -5.71 4.41
N ASN A 200 9.84 -5.34 3.25
CA ASN A 200 9.11 -4.10 3.05
C ASN A 200 7.72 -4.42 2.52
N ILE A 201 6.68 -3.87 3.13
CA ILE A 201 5.29 -4.16 2.80
C ILE A 201 4.60 -2.85 2.43
N MET A 202 3.95 -2.84 1.28
CA MET A 202 3.15 -1.73 0.79
C MET A 202 1.67 -2.07 0.88
N TYR A 203 0.90 -1.14 1.43
CA TYR A 203 -0.55 -1.22 1.57
C TYR A 203 -1.20 -0.07 0.82
N ILE A 204 -2.31 -0.37 0.15
CA ILE A 204 -3.18 0.64 -0.43
C ILE A 204 -4.19 1.01 0.65
N LYS A 205 -4.32 2.32 0.92
CA LYS A 205 -5.44 2.83 1.70
C LYS A 205 -6.53 3.21 0.71
N THR A 206 -7.53 2.37 0.59
CA THR A 206 -8.76 2.75 -0.10
C THR A 206 -9.57 3.61 0.85
N THR A 207 -10.04 4.76 0.37
CA THR A 207 -11.07 5.49 1.13
C THR A 207 -12.26 4.56 1.25
N GLU A 208 -12.72 4.31 2.48
CA GLU A 208 -13.94 3.52 2.68
C GLU A 208 -15.04 4.24 1.89
N VAL A 209 -15.56 3.56 0.86
CA VAL A 209 -16.89 3.90 0.35
C VAL A 209 -17.77 3.83 1.60
N PRO A 210 -18.51 4.90 1.97
CA PRO A 210 -19.46 4.80 3.06
C PRO A 210 -20.33 3.60 2.72
N GLU A 211 -20.18 2.50 3.47
CA GLU A 211 -20.96 1.29 3.22
C GLU A 211 -22.41 1.76 3.11
N PRO A 212 -23.23 1.24 2.18
CA PRO A 212 -24.60 1.67 2.01
C PRO A 212 -25.37 1.35 3.28
N THR A 213 -25.28 2.25 4.25
CA THR A 213 -25.85 2.22 5.59
C THR A 213 -26.20 0.80 6.02
N THR A 214 -25.22 -0.07 6.27
CA THR A 214 -25.48 -1.43 6.80
C THR A 214 -26.37 -1.34 8.03
N LEU A 215 -26.17 -0.27 8.82
CA LEU A 215 -27.03 0.16 9.90
C LEU A 215 -28.46 0.57 9.45
N ALA A 216 -28.64 1.30 8.35
CA ALA A 216 -29.99 1.62 7.87
C ALA A 216 -30.68 0.45 7.17
N ILE A 217 -29.97 -0.45 6.48
CA ILE A 217 -30.53 -1.70 5.96
C ILE A 217 -30.98 -2.58 7.12
N PHE A 218 -30.16 -2.69 8.17
CA PHE A 218 -30.52 -3.38 9.42
C PHE A 218 -31.69 -2.71 10.14
N ALA A 219 -31.69 -1.37 10.26
CA ALA A 219 -32.78 -0.61 10.87
C ALA A 219 -34.08 -0.74 10.07
N LEU A 220 -34.03 -0.67 8.74
CA LEU A 220 -35.15 -0.92 7.84
C LEU A 220 -35.64 -2.37 7.94
N GLY A 221 -34.73 -3.33 8.13
CA GLY A 221 -35.05 -4.72 8.42
C GLY A 221 -35.82 -4.89 9.73
N ILE A 222 -35.36 -4.27 10.82
CA ILE A 222 -36.05 -4.27 12.12
C ILE A 222 -37.39 -3.55 12.03
N LEU A 223 -37.45 -2.38 11.37
CA LEU A 223 -38.67 -1.61 11.16
C LEU A 223 -39.69 -2.40 10.34
N GLY A 224 -39.24 -3.10 9.29
CA GLY A 224 -40.07 -4.01 8.49
C GLY A 224 -40.59 -5.19 9.32
N LEU A 225 -39.78 -5.74 10.22
CA LEU A 225 -40.17 -6.84 11.12
C LEU A 225 -41.15 -6.37 12.20
N ALA A 226 -40.93 -5.18 12.75
CA ALA A 226 -41.80 -4.54 13.74
C ALA A 226 -43.16 -4.15 13.13
N SER A 227 -43.15 -3.59 11.91
CA SER A 227 -44.34 -3.24 11.11
C SER A 227 -45.31 -4.42 10.96
N ARG A 228 -44.81 -5.64 10.72
CA ARG A 228 -45.66 -6.84 10.59
C ARG A 228 -46.41 -7.22 11.87
N ARG A 229 -45.95 -6.79 13.04
CA ARG A 229 -46.62 -7.07 14.33
C ARG A 229 -47.75 -6.11 14.66
N PHE A 230 -47.80 -4.93 14.05
CA PHE A 230 -48.81 -3.92 14.34
C PHE A 230 -50.11 -4.07 13.52
N LYS A 231 -50.18 -5.00 12.55
CA LYS A 231 -51.37 -5.22 11.70
C LYS A 231 -52.40 -6.23 12.23
N LYS A 232 -52.27 -6.72 13.47
CA LYS A 232 -53.19 -7.72 14.07
C LYS A 232 -53.99 -7.21 15.28
N GLN A 233 -54.38 -5.94 15.27
CA GLN A 233 -55.40 -5.37 16.15
C GLN A 233 -56.46 -4.67 15.32
#